data_AF-A0A517NEH4-F1
#
_entry.id   AF-A0A517NEH4-F1
#
_cell.length_a   1.000
_cell.length_b   1.000
_cell.length_c   1.000
_cell.angle_alpha   90.00
_cell.angle_beta   90.00
_cell.angle_gamma   90.00
#
_symmetry.space_group_name_H-M   'P 1'
#
loop_
_entity.id
_entity.type
_entity.pdbx_description
1 polymer ?
#
loop_
_entity_poly.entity_id
_entity_poly.type
_entity_poly.pdbx_seq_one_letter_code
_entity_poly.pdbx_strand_id
1 'polypeptide(L)'
;MKRRSRQRSGFTLLELMIVLIILVGLIAMVGPRLLGSQQKADIRTAEVQIGNLASALKMYVVDMKVFPATEDGLEALLKAPDDERLARKWAGPYIDGSKLPLDPWGNDFEYEFDAVEGGSSSSQPAFPRIFSAGPDSQAGTDDDIGNQPAEGEDESESSDSSDE
;
A
#
# COMPACT_ATOMS: atom_id res chain seq x y z
N MET A 1 25.48 36.44 -67.95
CA MET A 1 24.55 35.84 -66.96
C MET A 1 25.31 35.52 -65.66
N LYS A 2 25.15 36.32 -64.60
CA LYS A 2 25.82 36.09 -63.30
C LYS A 2 24.99 35.09 -62.48
N ARG A 3 25.48 33.86 -62.32
CA ARG A 3 24.86 32.85 -61.43
C ARG A 3 25.16 33.23 -59.98
N ARG A 4 24.13 33.60 -59.20
CA ARG A 4 24.25 33.78 -57.75
C ARG A 4 24.39 32.39 -57.11
N SER A 5 25.54 32.11 -56.49
CA SER A 5 25.71 30.95 -55.63
C SER A 5 24.80 31.09 -54.41
N ARG A 6 23.85 30.18 -54.23
CA ARG A 6 23.12 30.03 -52.97
C ARG A 6 24.13 29.68 -51.88
N GLN A 7 24.42 30.63 -50.99
CA GLN A 7 25.17 30.32 -49.78
C GLN A 7 24.35 29.31 -48.98
N ARG A 8 24.93 28.13 -48.74
CA ARG A 8 24.37 27.16 -47.80
C ARG A 8 24.57 27.75 -46.41
N SER A 9 23.51 28.15 -45.71
CA SER A 9 23.60 28.51 -44.30
C SER A 9 23.85 27.22 -43.51
N GLY A 10 24.99 27.14 -42.83
CA GLY A 10 25.26 26.10 -41.84
C GLY A 10 24.59 26.46 -40.51
N PHE A 11 24.34 25.44 -39.69
CA PHE A 11 23.90 25.62 -38.31
C PHE A 11 24.94 26.44 -37.52
N THR A 12 24.46 27.36 -36.69
CA THR A 12 25.32 28.12 -35.77
C THR A 12 25.49 27.37 -34.46
N LEU A 13 26.64 27.52 -33.80
CA LEU A 13 26.87 26.94 -32.47
C LEU A 13 25.83 27.45 -31.45
N LEU A 14 25.39 28.69 -31.60
CA LEU A 14 24.42 29.35 -30.73
C LEU A 14 23.04 28.66 -30.81
N GLU A 15 22.61 28.30 -32.01
CA GLU A 15 21.35 27.59 -32.23
C GLU A 15 21.34 26.21 -31.54
N LEU A 16 22.46 25.47 -31.59
CA LEU A 16 22.62 24.23 -30.86
C LEU A 16 22.59 24.45 -29.34
N MET A 17 23.24 25.51 -28.83
CA MET A 17 23.24 25.84 -27.40
C MET A 17 21.84 26.10 -26.87
N ILE A 18 21.03 26.90 -27.58
CA ILE A 18 19.64 27.18 -27.18
C ILE A 18 18.83 25.89 -27.11
N VAL A 19 18.97 25.00 -28.11
CA VAL A 19 18.26 23.71 -28.13
C VAL A 19 18.63 22.85 -26.92
N LEU A 20 19.92 22.77 -26.57
CA LEU A 20 20.36 22.00 -25.40
C LEU A 20 19.86 22.59 -24.08
N ILE A 21 19.84 23.92 -23.95
CA ILE A 21 19.30 24.60 -22.76
C ILE A 21 17.81 24.28 -22.60
N ILE A 22 17.02 24.38 -23.68
CA ILE A 22 15.60 24.04 -23.64
C ILE A 22 15.42 22.56 -23.31
N LEU A 23 16.22 21.65 -23.89
CA LEU A 23 16.13 20.22 -23.62
C LEU A 23 16.40 19.88 -22.15
N VAL A 24 17.46 20.43 -21.56
CA VAL A 24 17.79 20.25 -20.14
C VAL A 24 16.68 20.84 -19.26
N GLY A 25 16.17 22.03 -19.62
CA GLY A 25 15.07 22.68 -18.90
C GLY A 25 13.78 21.87 -18.92
N LEU A 26 13.44 21.25 -20.06
CA LEU A 26 12.26 20.38 -20.16
C LEU A 26 12.42 19.13 -19.28
N ILE A 27 13.56 18.42 -19.37
CA ILE A 27 13.83 17.23 -18.54
C ILE A 27 13.73 17.55 -17.05
N ALA A 28 14.31 18.66 -16.61
CA ALA A 28 14.24 19.12 -15.22
C ALA A 28 12.80 19.38 -14.74
N MET A 29 11.91 19.79 -15.64
CA MET A 29 10.52 20.08 -15.30
C MET A 29 9.61 18.85 -15.24
N VAL A 30 9.90 17.79 -16.01
CA VAL A 30 9.04 16.59 -16.04
C VAL A 30 9.47 15.54 -15.01
N GLY A 31 10.77 15.42 -14.70
CA GLY A 31 11.32 14.38 -13.84
C GLY A 31 10.66 14.26 -12.45
N PRO A 32 10.52 15.35 -11.67
CA PRO A 32 10.02 15.26 -10.28
C PRO A 32 8.55 14.87 -10.15
N ARG A 33 7.72 15.09 -11.18
CA ARG A 33 6.26 14.90 -11.10
C ARG A 33 5.83 13.44 -11.07
N LEU A 34 6.65 12.53 -11.60
CA LEU A 34 6.31 11.11 -11.71
C LEU A 34 6.50 10.36 -10.38
N LEU A 35 7.47 10.78 -9.57
CA LEU A 35 7.86 10.06 -8.35
C LEU A 35 6.85 10.27 -7.21
N GLY A 36 6.40 11.51 -6.98
CA GLY A 36 5.47 11.81 -5.88
C GLY A 36 4.03 11.30 -6.09
N SER A 37 3.62 11.05 -7.34
CA SER A 37 2.31 10.46 -7.63
C SER A 37 2.28 8.95 -7.40
N GLN A 38 3.40 8.27 -7.61
CA GLN A 38 3.49 6.83 -7.44
C GLN A 38 3.33 6.43 -5.97
N GLN A 39 4.09 7.06 -5.07
CA GLN A 39 4.03 6.76 -3.63
C GLN A 39 2.62 6.93 -3.05
N LYS A 40 1.90 7.99 -3.44
CA LYS A 40 0.52 8.21 -3.00
C LYS A 40 -0.46 7.19 -3.58
N ALA A 41 -0.20 6.70 -4.78
CA ALA A 41 -1.01 5.64 -5.38
C ALA A 41 -0.76 4.32 -4.65
N ASP A 42 0.50 4.01 -4.35
CA ASP A 42 0.90 2.80 -3.63
C ASP A 42 0.23 2.75 -2.26
N ILE A 43 0.35 3.80 -1.43
CA ILE A 43 -0.30 3.87 -0.10
C ILE A 43 -1.82 3.61 -0.21
N ARG A 44 -2.50 4.26 -1.16
CA ARG A 44 -3.94 4.05 -1.37
C ARG A 44 -4.27 2.63 -1.82
N THR A 45 -3.41 2.01 -2.63
CA THR A 45 -3.58 0.62 -3.04
C THR A 45 -3.45 -0.31 -1.84
N ALA A 46 -2.47 -0.09 -0.95
CA ALA A 46 -2.34 -0.84 0.29
C ALA A 46 -3.59 -0.70 1.18
N GLU A 47 -4.07 0.53 1.42
CA GLU A 47 -5.30 0.79 2.19
C GLU A 47 -6.53 0.05 1.62
N VAL A 48 -6.70 0.05 0.29
CA VAL A 48 -7.79 -0.66 -0.38
C VAL A 48 -7.66 -2.17 -0.22
N GLN A 49 -6.45 -2.71 -0.36
CA GLN A 49 -6.19 -4.13 -0.17
C GLN A 49 -6.46 -4.57 1.27
N ILE A 50 -6.03 -3.79 2.26
CA ILE A 50 -6.34 -4.00 3.68
C ILE A 50 -7.85 -3.98 3.91
N GLY A 51 -8.57 -3.04 3.31
CA GLY A 51 -10.04 -2.98 3.38
C GLY A 51 -10.72 -4.23 2.79
N ASN A 52 -10.19 -4.77 1.70
CA ASN A 52 -10.68 -6.01 1.10
C ASN A 52 -10.41 -7.23 2.00
N LEU A 53 -9.20 -7.35 2.54
CA LEU A 53 -8.82 -8.41 3.48
C LEU A 53 -9.68 -8.34 4.76
N ALA A 54 -9.89 -7.13 5.29
CA ALA A 54 -10.76 -6.92 6.44
C ALA A 54 -12.21 -7.34 6.15
N SER A 55 -12.71 -7.07 4.93
CA SER A 55 -14.04 -7.50 4.51
C SER A 55 -14.14 -9.03 4.39
N ALA A 56 -13.11 -9.68 3.86
CA ALA A 56 -13.02 -11.14 3.78
C ALA A 56 -12.98 -11.78 5.18
N LEU A 57 -12.24 -11.21 6.13
CA LEU A 57 -12.24 -11.64 7.52
C LEU A 57 -13.60 -11.50 8.19
N LYS A 58 -14.35 -10.43 7.90
CA LYS A 58 -15.74 -10.30 8.36
C LYS A 58 -16.62 -11.43 7.83
N MET A 59 -16.45 -11.83 6.56
CA MET A 59 -17.17 -12.98 5.98
C MET A 59 -16.75 -14.30 6.64
N TYR A 60 -15.46 -14.51 6.89
CA TYR A 60 -14.96 -15.68 7.63
C TYR A 60 -15.64 -15.82 8.99
N VAL A 61 -15.75 -14.72 9.75
CA VAL A 61 -16.40 -14.73 11.07
C VAL A 61 -17.90 -15.04 10.99
N VAL A 62 -18.58 -14.68 9.89
CA VAL A 62 -20.01 -15.03 9.73
C VAL A 62 -20.21 -16.53 9.79
N ASP A 63 -19.29 -17.31 9.22
CA ASP A 63 -19.37 -18.77 9.13
C ASP A 63 -18.72 -19.45 10.34
N MET A 64 -17.50 -19.02 10.68
CA MET A 64 -16.66 -19.67 11.69
C MET A 64 -16.94 -19.18 13.10
N LYS A 65 -17.63 -18.03 13.24
CA LYS A 65 -17.95 -17.33 14.51
C LYS A 65 -16.75 -16.80 15.29
N VAL A 66 -15.54 -16.99 14.80
CA VAL A 66 -14.28 -16.55 15.39
C VAL A 66 -13.36 -16.10 14.25
N PHE A 67 -12.47 -15.14 14.51
CA PHE A 67 -11.39 -14.80 13.58
C PHE A 67 -10.36 -15.94 13.51
N PRO A 68 -9.57 -16.03 12.43
CA PRO A 68 -8.42 -16.93 12.38
C PRO A 68 -7.46 -16.67 13.55
N ALA A 69 -6.76 -17.71 14.01
CA ALA A 69 -5.67 -17.49 14.94
C ALA A 69 -4.48 -16.84 14.22
N THR A 70 -3.60 -16.14 14.93
CA THR A 70 -2.38 -15.54 14.34
C THR A 70 -1.51 -16.56 13.61
N GLU A 71 -1.52 -17.83 14.05
CA GLU A 71 -0.82 -18.93 13.39
C GLU A 71 -1.38 -19.31 12.00
N ASP A 72 -2.70 -19.22 11.83
CA ASP A 72 -3.38 -19.46 10.55
C ASP A 72 -3.38 -18.21 9.67
N GLY A 73 -3.37 -17.03 10.30
CA GLY A 73 -3.26 -15.72 9.67
C GLY A 73 -4.30 -15.49 8.57
N LEU A 74 -3.87 -14.78 7.51
CA LEU A 74 -4.70 -14.52 6.33
C LEU A 74 -4.85 -15.75 5.43
N GLU A 75 -4.06 -16.81 5.62
CA GLU A 75 -4.16 -18.04 4.82
C GLU A 75 -5.49 -18.77 5.05
N ALA A 76 -6.09 -18.61 6.24
CA ALA A 76 -7.42 -19.11 6.56
C ALA A 76 -8.54 -18.56 5.63
N LEU A 77 -8.28 -17.45 4.95
CA LEU A 77 -9.19 -16.90 3.94
C LEU A 77 -9.19 -17.69 2.63
N LEU A 78 -8.10 -18.41 2.35
CA LEU A 78 -7.90 -19.20 1.13
C LEU A 78 -8.17 -20.69 1.35
N LYS A 79 -7.65 -21.23 2.46
CA LYS A 79 -7.69 -22.66 2.75
C LYS A 79 -8.58 -22.94 3.96
N ALA A 80 -9.40 -23.98 3.85
CA ALA A 80 -10.14 -24.49 5.00
C ALA A 80 -9.19 -24.99 6.11
N PRO A 81 -9.55 -24.83 7.39
CA PRO A 81 -8.79 -25.38 8.50
C PRO A 81 -8.65 -26.91 8.42
N ASP A 82 -7.57 -27.45 8.97
CA ASP A 82 -7.31 -28.90 8.93
C ASP A 82 -8.25 -29.71 9.86
N ASP A 83 -8.88 -29.07 10.86
CA ASP A 83 -9.92 -29.71 11.69
C ASP A 83 -11.20 -29.92 10.87
N GLU A 84 -11.54 -31.18 10.62
CA GLU A 84 -12.72 -31.59 9.83
C GLU A 84 -14.04 -30.98 10.35
N ARG A 85 -14.16 -30.73 11.65
CA ARG A 85 -15.36 -30.09 12.22
C ARG A 85 -15.44 -28.61 11.87
N LEU A 86 -14.31 -27.92 11.85
CA LEU A 86 -14.20 -26.52 11.46
C LEU A 86 -14.30 -26.37 9.94
N ALA A 87 -13.68 -27.27 9.19
CA ALA A 87 -13.76 -27.34 7.73
C ALA A 87 -15.21 -27.46 7.22
N ARG A 88 -16.09 -28.18 7.92
CA ARG A 88 -17.53 -28.28 7.58
C ARG A 88 -18.30 -26.96 7.71
N LYS A 89 -17.80 -26.02 8.53
CA LYS A 89 -18.42 -24.70 8.73
C LYS A 89 -17.88 -23.66 7.75
N TRP A 90 -16.65 -23.85 7.29
CA TRP A 90 -15.97 -22.96 6.36
C TRP A 90 -16.65 -22.99 4.98
N ALA A 91 -16.99 -21.81 4.45
CA ALA A 91 -17.69 -21.65 3.16
C ALA A 91 -16.88 -20.83 2.15
N GLY A 92 -15.57 -20.68 2.38
CA GLY A 92 -14.66 -19.96 1.50
C GLY A 92 -14.38 -20.67 0.15
N PRO A 93 -13.43 -20.17 -0.64
CA PRO A 93 -12.50 -19.08 -0.33
C PRO A 93 -13.20 -17.72 -0.14
N TYR A 94 -12.71 -16.90 0.79
CA TYR A 94 -13.26 -15.59 1.10
C TYR A 94 -12.61 -14.45 0.30
N ILE A 95 -11.57 -14.76 -0.49
CA ILE A 95 -10.89 -13.82 -1.38
C ILE A 95 -10.89 -14.33 -2.81
N ASP A 96 -10.98 -13.40 -3.75
CA ASP A 96 -10.88 -13.68 -5.18
C ASP A 96 -9.40 -13.89 -5.56
N GLY A 97 -9.01 -15.13 -5.78
CA GLY A 97 -7.66 -15.48 -6.21
C GLY A 97 -7.19 -16.82 -5.66
N SER A 98 -6.09 -17.34 -6.21
CA SER A 98 -5.43 -18.54 -5.69
C SER A 98 -4.32 -18.23 -4.68
N LYS A 99 -4.07 -16.95 -4.41
CA LYS A 99 -2.99 -16.44 -3.55
C LYS A 99 -3.42 -15.16 -2.86
N LEU A 100 -2.80 -14.86 -1.72
CA LEU A 100 -2.96 -13.58 -1.05
C LEU A 100 -2.39 -12.46 -1.93
N PRO A 101 -3.03 -11.28 -1.97
CA PRO A 101 -2.44 -10.12 -2.62
C PRO A 101 -1.19 -9.70 -1.84
N LEU A 102 -0.16 -9.30 -2.58
CA LEU A 102 0.97 -8.59 -2.02
C LEU A 102 0.63 -7.11 -1.93
N ASP A 103 1.29 -6.43 -1.01
CA ASP A 103 1.28 -4.98 -0.95
C ASP A 103 1.96 -4.36 -2.20
N PRO A 104 1.85 -3.04 -2.41
CA PRO A 104 2.46 -2.35 -3.55
C PRO A 104 3.99 -2.47 -3.65
N TRP A 105 4.66 -2.75 -2.54
CA TRP A 105 6.11 -2.89 -2.43
C TRP A 105 6.58 -4.34 -2.58
N GLY A 106 5.64 -5.29 -2.65
CA GLY A 106 5.88 -6.71 -2.87
C GLY A 106 5.98 -7.53 -1.58
N ASN A 107 5.61 -6.97 -0.44
CA ASN A 107 5.58 -7.67 0.85
C ASN A 107 4.23 -8.33 1.09
N ASP A 108 4.23 -9.37 1.93
CA ASP A 108 3.01 -9.98 2.42
C ASP A 108 2.35 -9.07 3.46
N PHE A 109 1.01 -9.10 3.54
CA PHE A 109 0.30 -8.43 4.62
C PHE A 109 0.46 -9.18 5.93
N GLU A 110 0.74 -8.45 7.00
CA GLU A 110 0.84 -8.99 8.34
C GLU A 110 -0.52 -9.01 9.05
N TYR A 111 -0.69 -9.99 9.92
CA TYR A 111 -1.94 -10.25 10.64
C TYR A 111 -1.64 -10.52 12.11
N GLU A 112 -2.24 -9.73 12.98
CA GLU A 112 -2.12 -9.87 14.42
C GLU A 112 -3.50 -9.93 15.05
N PHE A 113 -3.76 -11.00 15.80
CA PHE A 113 -5.01 -11.17 16.53
C PHE A 113 -4.72 -11.59 17.96
N ASP A 114 -4.94 -10.68 18.91
CA ASP A 114 -4.93 -11.01 20.32
C ASP A 114 -6.32 -11.54 20.74
N ALA A 115 -6.42 -12.85 20.88
CA ALA A 115 -7.66 -13.55 21.23
C ALA A 115 -8.01 -13.49 22.73
N VAL A 116 -7.31 -12.68 23.53
CA VAL A 116 -7.52 -12.62 24.98
C VAL A 116 -8.98 -12.27 25.31
N GLU A 117 -9.69 -13.24 25.89
CA GLU A 117 -11.01 -13.11 26.52
C GLU A 117 -10.91 -12.10 27.69
N GLY A 118 -11.05 -10.81 27.38
CA GLY A 118 -11.04 -9.75 28.38
C GLY A 118 -9.80 -8.89 28.27
N GLY A 119 -9.98 -7.73 27.66
CA GLY A 119 -8.91 -6.81 27.26
C GLY A 119 -7.81 -6.58 28.31
N SER A 120 -6.59 -6.54 27.81
CA SER A 120 -5.40 -5.95 28.42
C SER A 120 -4.43 -5.79 27.25
N SER A 121 -3.95 -4.63 26.85
CA SER A 121 -3.78 -3.31 27.44
C SER A 121 -3.96 -2.30 26.29
N SER A 122 -4.38 -1.05 26.57
CA SER A 122 -4.64 0.02 25.57
C SER A 122 -5.72 -0.26 24.49
N SER A 123 -6.98 -0.14 24.92
CA SER A 123 -8.04 0.57 24.18
C SER A 123 -8.39 0.15 22.73
N GLN A 124 -8.65 -1.13 22.43
CA GLN A 124 -9.73 -1.58 21.50
C GLN A 124 -9.80 -3.12 21.38
N PRO A 125 -10.88 -3.80 21.82
CA PRO A 125 -11.11 -5.22 21.48
C PRO A 125 -12.01 -5.34 20.24
N ALA A 126 -11.83 -6.27 19.30
CA ALA A 126 -10.68 -7.06 18.88
C ALA A 126 -10.95 -7.41 17.40
N PHE A 127 -10.90 -6.41 16.51
CA PHE A 127 -10.76 -6.71 15.09
C PHE A 127 -9.26 -6.94 14.87
N PRO A 128 -8.85 -8.01 14.17
CA PRO A 128 -7.43 -8.27 13.96
C PRO A 128 -6.76 -7.09 13.27
N ARG A 129 -5.54 -6.76 13.71
CA ARG A 129 -4.70 -5.77 13.05
C ARG A 129 -4.19 -6.39 11.75
N ILE A 130 -4.36 -5.66 10.66
CA ILE A 130 -3.89 -6.03 9.32
C ILE A 130 -3.10 -4.85 8.82
N PHE A 131 -1.85 -5.07 8.46
CA PHE A 131 -0.95 -3.99 8.06
C PHE A 131 0.06 -4.45 7.01
N SER A 132 0.61 -3.49 6.29
CA SER A 132 1.74 -3.64 5.38
C SER A 132 2.94 -2.95 6.00
N ALA A 133 4.11 -3.58 5.90
CA ALA A 133 5.41 -3.04 6.33
C ALA A 133 5.92 -1.89 5.43
N GLY A 134 5.08 -1.38 4.55
CA GLY A 134 5.37 -0.17 3.77
C GLY A 134 6.55 -0.27 2.80
N PRO A 135 7.05 0.89 2.35
CA PRO A 135 8.19 0.99 1.44
C PRO A 135 9.50 0.43 1.98
N ASP A 136 9.72 0.47 3.30
CA ASP A 136 10.98 0.04 3.91
C ASP A 136 11.05 -1.47 4.19
N SER A 137 9.90 -2.16 4.08
CA SER A 137 9.74 -3.60 4.28
C SER A 137 10.12 -4.07 5.69
N GLN A 138 10.02 -3.19 6.69
CA GLN A 138 10.23 -3.48 8.10
C GLN A 138 8.95 -3.19 8.88
N ALA A 139 8.40 -4.21 9.53
CA ALA A 139 7.24 -4.02 10.39
C ALA A 139 7.58 -3.24 11.67
N GLY A 140 6.61 -2.47 12.17
CA GLY A 140 6.72 -1.73 13.43
C GLY A 140 7.45 -0.39 13.32
N THR A 141 7.53 0.16 12.11
CA THR A 141 8.06 1.49 11.80
C THR A 141 6.93 2.47 11.48
N ASP A 142 7.23 3.76 11.48
CA ASP A 142 6.26 4.84 11.22
C ASP A 142 5.66 4.81 9.79
N ASP A 143 6.18 3.97 8.87
CA ASP A 143 5.66 3.78 7.53
C ASP A 143 4.74 2.56 7.37
N ASP A 144 4.43 1.88 8.47
CA ASP A 144 3.41 0.84 8.53
C ASP A 144 2.03 1.40 8.12
N ILE A 145 1.39 0.73 7.17
CA ILE A 145 0.04 1.10 6.72
C ILE A 145 -0.91 0.03 7.18
N GLY A 146 -1.75 0.35 8.16
CA GLY A 146 -2.65 -0.59 8.81
C GLY A 146 -4.10 -0.12 8.92
N ASN A 147 -4.98 -1.06 9.26
CA ASN A 147 -6.35 -0.74 9.67
C ASN A 147 -6.43 -0.09 11.07
N GLN A 148 -5.36 -0.16 11.83
CA GLN A 148 -5.18 0.36 13.19
C GLN A 148 -3.75 0.93 13.30
N PRO A 149 -3.54 1.98 14.12
CA PRO A 149 -2.20 2.55 14.34
C PRO A 149 -1.26 1.50 14.96
N ALA A 150 0.06 1.69 14.78
CA ALA A 150 1.07 0.85 15.41
C ALA A 150 1.07 1.07 16.94
N GLU A 151 1.33 0.01 17.71
CA GLU A 151 1.42 0.10 19.17
C GLU A 151 2.60 1.01 19.59
N GLY A 152 2.31 2.23 20.03
CA GLY A 152 3.32 3.20 20.48
C GLY A 152 3.23 4.57 19.82
N GLU A 153 2.41 4.71 18.79
CA GLU A 153 2.08 6.01 18.19
C GLU A 153 0.89 6.62 18.95
N ASP A 154 1.19 7.31 20.06
CA ASP A 154 0.20 8.17 20.71
C ASP A 154 -0.33 9.17 19.68
N GLU A 155 -1.65 9.23 19.51
CA GLU A 155 -2.38 10.21 18.71
C GLU A 155 -2.12 11.64 19.24
N SER A 156 -0.94 12.19 18.99
CA SER A 156 -0.57 13.54 19.41
C SER A 156 -0.40 14.46 18.21
N GLU A 157 -1.19 14.32 17.14
CA GLU A 157 -1.10 15.25 16.00
C GLU A 157 -2.40 15.30 15.17
N SER A 158 -3.56 15.47 15.82
CA SER A 158 -4.81 15.82 15.10
C SER A 158 -5.65 16.89 15.79
N SER A 159 -5.00 17.83 16.48
CA SER A 159 -5.69 19.00 17.03
C SER A 159 -4.83 20.25 16.94
N ASP A 160 -4.44 20.66 15.73
CA ASP A 160 -4.09 22.06 15.49
C ASP A 160 -4.30 22.47 14.03
N SER A 161 -5.56 22.72 13.65
CA SER A 161 -5.88 23.68 12.59
C SER A 161 -7.35 24.07 12.69
N SER A 162 -7.69 24.76 13.77
CA SER A 162 -8.94 25.50 13.87
C SER A 162 -8.66 26.75 14.69
N ASP A 163 -7.90 27.67 14.11
CA ASP A 163 -7.92 29.06 14.52
C ASP A 163 -7.73 29.96 13.28
N GLU A 164 -8.68 30.89 13.17
CA GLU A 164 -8.80 32.12 12.36
C GLU A 164 -9.22 32.05 10.87
#